data_AF-A0A2K5QZJ6-F1
#
_entry.id   AF-A0A2K5QZJ6-F1
#
_cell.length_a   1.000
_cell.length_b   1.000
_cell.length_c   1.000
_cell.angle_alpha   90.00
_cell.angle_beta   90.00
_cell.angle_gamma   90.00
#
_symmetry.space_group_name_H-M   'P 1'
#
loop_
_entity.id
_entity.type
_entity.pdbx_description
1 polymer ?
#
loop_
_entity_poly.entity_id
_entity_poly.type
_entity_poly.pdbx_seq_one_letter_code
_entity_poly.pdbx_strand_id
1 'polypeptide(L)'
;MGSTEILEKETPENLSNGTSSNVEAAKRLAKRLYQLDRFKRSDVAKHLGKNNEFSKLVAEEYLKFFDFTGMTLDQSLRYFFKAFSLVGETQERERVLIHFSNRYFYCNPDTIASQDGVHCLTCAIMLLNTDLHGHVSVDL
;
A
#
# COMPACT_ATOMS: atom_id res chain seq x y z
N MET A 1 -50.20 24.27 -26.91
CA MET A 1 -49.03 25.14 -27.11
C MET A 1 -47.92 24.56 -26.27
N GLY A 2 -47.11 23.69 -26.88
CA GLY A 2 -46.03 22.98 -26.19
C GLY A 2 -44.78 23.84 -26.17
N SER A 3 -44.28 24.11 -24.97
CA SER A 3 -42.94 24.66 -24.76
C SER A 3 -41.98 23.49 -24.59
N THR A 4 -40.98 23.38 -25.46
CA THR A 4 -39.80 22.54 -25.19
C THR A 4 -38.68 23.01 -26.11
N GLU A 5 -37.81 23.89 -25.61
CA GLU A 5 -36.50 24.10 -26.21
C GLU A 5 -35.44 24.23 -25.11
N ILE A 6 -34.58 23.19 -25.11
CA ILE A 6 -33.13 23.20 -24.90
C ILE A 6 -32.63 23.46 -23.47
N LEU A 7 -32.41 22.36 -22.75
CA LEU A 7 -31.40 22.27 -21.69
C LEU A 7 -30.11 21.78 -22.34
N GLU A 8 -29.12 22.67 -22.47
CA GLU A 8 -27.77 22.32 -22.90
C GLU A 8 -27.17 21.28 -21.95
N LYS A 9 -26.71 20.18 -22.54
CA LYS A 9 -26.09 19.06 -21.85
C LYS A 9 -24.60 19.38 -21.73
N GLU A 10 -24.16 19.88 -20.59
CA GLU A 10 -22.73 20.05 -20.30
C GLU A 10 -22.04 18.66 -20.23
N THR A 11 -21.03 18.48 -21.07
CA THR A 11 -20.22 17.27 -21.22
C THR A 11 -19.25 17.12 -20.04
N PRO A 12 -19.13 15.94 -19.40
CA PRO A 12 -18.17 15.73 -18.30
C PRO A 12 -16.78 15.35 -18.85
N GLU A 13 -16.03 16.31 -19.41
CA GLU A 13 -14.71 16.02 -20.01
C GLU A 13 -13.49 16.41 -19.14
N ASN A 14 -13.65 16.78 -17.86
CA ASN A 14 -12.51 17.26 -17.04
C ASN A 14 -12.08 16.37 -15.85
N LEU A 15 -12.72 15.23 -15.58
CA LEU A 15 -12.34 14.37 -14.43
C LEU A 15 -11.26 13.31 -14.73
N SER A 16 -11.01 12.98 -16.00
CA SER A 16 -10.11 11.88 -16.39
C SER A 16 -8.61 12.26 -16.34
N ASN A 17 -8.28 13.51 -16.69
CA ASN A 17 -6.88 13.92 -16.91
C ASN A 17 -6.09 14.12 -15.59
N GLY A 18 -6.76 14.52 -14.51
CA GLY A 18 -6.13 14.67 -13.19
C GLY A 18 -5.75 13.33 -12.56
N THR A 19 -6.62 12.33 -12.70
CA THR A 19 -6.43 11.00 -12.11
C THR A 19 -5.28 10.24 -12.78
N SER A 20 -5.19 10.28 -14.11
CA SER A 20 -4.10 9.63 -14.86
C SER A 20 -2.73 10.24 -14.54
N SER A 21 -2.65 11.57 -14.43
CA SER A 21 -1.43 12.29 -14.05
C SER A 21 -0.95 11.90 -12.65
N ASN A 22 -1.87 11.78 -11.69
CA ASN A 22 -1.55 11.36 -10.32
C ASN A 22 -1.04 9.92 -10.25
N VAL A 23 -1.62 9.00 -11.03
CA VAL A 23 -1.16 7.60 -11.11
C VAL A 23 0.26 7.52 -11.68
N GLU A 24 0.56 8.26 -12.75
CA GLU A 24 1.92 8.28 -13.32
C GLU A 24 2.94 8.92 -12.36
N ALA A 25 2.56 9.97 -11.64
CA ALA A 25 3.41 10.54 -10.59
C ALA A 25 3.64 9.53 -9.45
N ALA A 26 2.61 8.80 -9.04
CA ALA A 26 2.70 7.77 -8.00
C ALA A 26 3.65 6.63 -8.41
N LYS A 27 3.54 6.12 -9.65
CA LYS A 27 4.46 5.10 -10.21
C LYS A 27 5.91 5.56 -10.19
N ARG A 28 6.18 6.80 -10.62
CA ARG A 28 7.54 7.37 -10.61
C ARG A 28 8.10 7.45 -9.20
N LEU A 29 7.31 7.93 -8.24
CA LEU A 29 7.75 8.01 -6.85
C LEU A 29 7.96 6.62 -6.25
N ALA A 30 7.03 5.69 -6.45
CA ALA A 30 7.14 4.30 -6.00
C ALA A 30 8.43 3.63 -6.49
N LYS A 31 8.76 3.80 -7.79
CA LYS A 31 10.01 3.28 -8.35
C LYS A 31 11.25 3.87 -7.66
N ARG A 32 11.27 5.19 -7.43
CA ARG A 32 12.40 5.86 -6.75
C ARG A 32 12.54 5.43 -5.30
N LEU A 33 11.42 5.23 -4.59
CA LEU A 33 11.42 4.70 -3.23
C LEU A 33 11.97 3.27 -3.20
N TYR A 34 11.55 2.39 -4.12
CA TYR A 34 12.00 1.00 -4.17
C TYR A 34 13.49 0.88 -4.49
N GLN A 35 13.99 1.73 -5.39
CA GLN A 35 15.41 1.79 -5.77
C GLN A 35 16.27 2.58 -4.77
N LEU A 36 15.67 3.19 -3.74
CA LEU A 36 16.33 4.11 -2.81
C LEU A 36 17.07 5.27 -3.52
N ASP A 37 16.52 5.75 -4.65
CA ASP A 37 17.11 6.86 -5.42
C ASP A 37 16.91 8.21 -4.69
N ARG A 38 17.95 8.60 -3.95
CA ARG A 38 17.97 9.77 -3.05
C ARG A 38 17.02 9.64 -1.84
N PHE A 39 16.66 8.41 -1.48
CA PHE A 39 15.83 8.11 -0.31
C PHE A 39 16.53 7.12 0.63
N LYS A 40 16.27 7.23 1.92
CA LYS A 40 16.63 6.21 2.91
C LYS A 40 15.43 5.28 3.14
N ARG A 41 15.67 4.09 3.69
CA ARG A 41 14.59 3.14 4.05
C ARG A 41 13.53 3.76 4.97
N SER A 42 13.95 4.60 5.91
CA SER A 42 13.05 5.35 6.81
C SER A 42 12.12 6.31 6.08
N ASP A 43 12.50 6.80 4.90
CA ASP A 43 11.66 7.71 4.12
C ASP A 43 10.55 6.95 3.41
N VAL A 44 10.81 5.71 2.99
CA VAL A 44 9.79 4.84 2.38
C VAL A 44 8.61 4.68 3.32
N ALA A 45 8.84 4.34 4.59
CA ALA A 45 7.78 4.20 5.60
C ALA A 45 6.92 5.47 5.74
N LYS A 46 7.57 6.63 5.85
CA LYS A 46 6.89 7.93 5.94
C LYS A 46 6.08 8.26 4.68
N HIS A 47 6.51 7.81 3.52
CA HIS A 47 5.80 8.06 2.27
C HIS A 47 4.59 7.14 2.10
N LEU A 48 4.69 5.86 2.49
CA LEU A 48 3.61 4.89 2.35
C LEU A 48 2.58 5.00 3.49
N GLY A 49 3.03 5.42 4.67
CA GLY A 49 2.23 5.50 5.88
C GLY A 49 1.35 6.74 6.00
N LYS A 50 1.30 7.66 5.02
CA LYS A 50 0.44 8.86 5.13
C LYS A 50 -1.02 8.55 4.82
N ASN A 51 -1.93 9.19 5.53
CA ASN A 51 -3.37 9.07 5.30
C ASN A 51 -3.86 10.08 4.25
N ASN A 52 -3.48 9.90 2.98
CA ASN A 52 -4.02 10.67 1.85
C ASN A 52 -4.03 9.81 0.56
N GLU A 53 -4.85 10.22 -0.41
CA GLU A 53 -5.07 9.45 -1.65
C GLU A 53 -3.80 9.24 -2.47
N PHE A 54 -2.93 10.25 -2.57
CA PHE A 54 -1.68 10.11 -3.31
C PHE A 54 -0.72 9.11 -2.65
N SER A 55 -0.64 9.11 -1.32
CA SER A 55 0.14 8.14 -0.54
C SER A 55 -0.37 6.72 -0.76
N LYS A 56 -1.69 6.52 -0.80
CA LYS A 56 -2.30 5.21 -1.09
C LYS A 56 -1.91 4.72 -2.48
N LEU A 57 -2.01 5.58 -3.50
CA LEU A 57 -1.58 5.25 -4.87
C LEU A 57 -0.10 4.88 -4.92
N VAL A 58 0.76 5.64 -4.23
CA VAL A 58 2.21 5.36 -4.17
C VAL A 58 2.46 4.01 -3.49
N ALA A 59 1.75 3.68 -2.41
CA ALA A 59 1.88 2.40 -1.73
C ALA A 59 1.42 1.24 -2.61
N GLU A 60 0.29 1.36 -3.30
CA GLU A 60 -0.19 0.36 -4.25
C GLU A 60 0.81 0.11 -5.38
N GLU A 61 1.38 1.17 -5.98
CA GLU A 61 2.40 1.03 -7.02
C GLU A 61 3.73 0.49 -6.48
N TYR A 62 4.11 0.85 -5.24
CA TYR A 62 5.32 0.35 -4.59
C TYR A 62 5.23 -1.15 -4.30
N LEU A 63 4.08 -1.63 -3.81
CA LEU A 63 3.89 -3.04 -3.48
C LEU A 63 3.91 -3.96 -4.72
N LYS A 64 3.66 -3.43 -5.92
CA LYS A 64 3.78 -4.21 -7.17
C LYS A 64 5.21 -4.68 -7.47
N PHE A 65 6.24 -4.08 -6.87
CA PHE A 65 7.62 -4.55 -6.99
C PHE A 65 7.92 -5.80 -6.14
N PHE A 66 6.98 -6.24 -5.31
CA PHE A 66 7.10 -7.46 -4.52
C PHE A 66 6.25 -8.54 -5.17
N ASP A 67 6.89 -9.64 -5.56
CA ASP A 67 6.21 -10.86 -5.96
C ASP A 67 6.17 -11.83 -4.78
N PHE A 68 4.96 -12.11 -4.31
CA PHE A 68 4.71 -13.02 -3.19
C PHE A 68 4.10 -14.35 -3.63
N THR A 69 3.98 -14.60 -4.93
CA THR A 69 3.28 -15.78 -5.44
C THR A 69 3.96 -17.06 -4.96
N GLY A 70 3.18 -17.94 -4.34
CA GLY A 70 3.65 -19.22 -3.80
C GLY A 70 4.45 -19.11 -2.49
N MET A 71 4.65 -17.90 -1.97
CA MET A 71 5.26 -17.69 -0.65
C MET A 71 4.19 -17.80 0.44
N THR A 72 4.58 -18.32 1.61
CA THR A 72 3.72 -18.23 2.80
C THR A 72 3.63 -16.79 3.30
N LEU A 73 2.65 -16.49 4.14
CA LEU A 73 2.45 -15.15 4.69
C LEU A 73 3.67 -14.67 5.50
N ASP A 74 4.25 -15.54 6.32
CA ASP A 74 5.43 -15.21 7.13
C ASP A 74 6.69 -15.00 6.26
N GLN A 75 6.88 -15.80 5.20
CA GLN A 75 7.97 -15.60 4.24
C GLN A 75 7.83 -14.26 3.52
N SER A 76 6.62 -13.93 3.08
CA SER A 76 6.30 -12.68 2.42
C SER A 76 6.55 -11.47 3.31
N LEU A 77 6.15 -11.55 4.59
CA LEU A 77 6.43 -10.52 5.60
C LEU A 77 7.93 -10.31 5.81
N ARG A 78 8.69 -11.39 5.99
CA ARG A 78 10.15 -11.32 6.14
C ARG A 78 10.82 -10.73 4.90
N TYR A 79 10.36 -11.10 3.71
CA TYR A 79 10.86 -10.54 2.46
C TYR A 79 10.56 -9.05 2.34
N PHE A 80 9.32 -8.65 2.64
CA PHE A 80 8.89 -7.25 2.63
C PHE A 80 9.70 -6.39 3.60
N PHE A 81 9.90 -6.84 4.84
CA PHE A 81 10.67 -6.11 5.85
C PHE A 81 12.18 -6.01 5.55
N LYS A 82 12.77 -6.90 4.75
CA LYS A 82 14.17 -6.70 4.30
C LYS A 82 14.34 -5.41 3.48
N ALA A 83 13.31 -5.03 2.74
CA ALA A 83 13.29 -3.79 1.94
C ALA A 83 12.78 -2.59 2.74
N PHE A 84 12.16 -2.82 3.90
CA PHE A 84 11.34 -1.85 4.60
C PHE A 84 11.63 -1.82 6.10
N SER A 85 12.07 -0.66 6.58
CA SER A 85 12.21 -0.38 8.00
C SER A 85 10.85 0.04 8.56
N LEU A 86 10.24 -0.79 9.39
CA LEU A 86 8.94 -0.50 10.01
C LEU A 86 9.11 0.43 11.22
N VAL A 87 9.84 1.53 11.08
CA VAL A 87 10.01 2.59 12.10
C VAL A 87 8.95 3.67 11.87
N GLY A 88 8.20 4.06 12.92
CA GLY A 88 7.18 5.10 12.82
C GLY A 88 6.07 4.96 13.86
N GLU A 89 5.04 5.78 13.74
CA GLU A 89 3.86 5.71 14.61
C GLU A 89 3.03 4.45 14.32
N THR A 90 2.37 3.90 15.34
CA THR A 90 1.54 2.69 15.21
C THR A 90 0.54 2.77 14.06
N GLN A 91 -0.09 3.94 13.87
CA GLN A 91 -1.08 4.14 12.80
C GLN A 91 -0.46 4.15 11.40
N GLU A 92 0.76 4.66 11.24
CA GLU A 92 1.45 4.65 9.94
C GLU A 92 1.84 3.23 9.55
N ARG A 93 2.33 2.47 10.52
CA ARG A 93 2.67 1.05 10.35
C ARG A 93 1.47 0.24 9.89
N GLU A 94 0.34 0.41 10.57
CA GLU A 94 -0.90 -0.29 10.25
C GLU A 94 -1.33 -0.06 8.80
N ARG A 95 -1.26 1.19 8.31
CA ARG A 95 -1.58 1.50 6.91
C ARG A 95 -0.68 0.78 5.92
N VAL A 96 0.62 0.69 6.20
CA VAL A 96 1.55 -0.07 5.36
C VAL A 96 1.22 -1.56 5.36
N LEU A 97 0.84 -2.13 6.52
CA LEU A 97 0.45 -3.53 6.63
C LEU A 97 -0.84 -3.85 5.87
N ILE A 98 -1.79 -2.91 5.79
CA ILE A 98 -2.97 -3.05 4.93
C ILE A 98 -2.54 -3.21 3.47
N HIS A 99 -1.68 -2.33 2.96
CA HIS A 99 -1.19 -2.43 1.57
C HIS A 99 -0.42 -3.72 1.30
N PHE A 100 0.40 -4.17 2.26
CA PHE A 100 1.06 -5.48 2.19
C PHE A 100 0.04 -6.62 2.09
N SER A 101 -0.98 -6.64 2.95
CA SER A 101 -2.01 -7.68 2.98
C SER A 101 -2.78 -7.76 1.66
N ASN A 102 -3.11 -6.60 1.08
CA ASN A 102 -3.76 -6.52 -0.22
C ASN A 102 -2.89 -7.14 -1.33
N ARG A 103 -1.58 -6.83 -1.32
CA ARG A 103 -0.64 -7.39 -2.29
C ARG A 103 -0.46 -8.89 -2.11
N TYR A 104 -0.34 -9.37 -0.88
CA TYR A 104 -0.23 -10.80 -0.60
C TYR A 104 -1.46 -11.56 -1.09
N PHE A 105 -2.67 -11.06 -0.78
CA PHE A 105 -3.93 -11.65 -1.23
C PHE A 105 -4.00 -11.68 -2.77
N TYR A 106 -3.61 -10.59 -3.44
CA TYR A 106 -3.56 -10.54 -4.90
C TYR A 106 -2.62 -11.60 -5.52
N CYS A 107 -1.44 -11.81 -4.92
CA CYS A 107 -0.48 -12.81 -5.38
C CYS A 107 -0.89 -14.26 -5.05
N ASN A 108 -1.78 -14.46 -4.08
CA ASN A 108 -2.12 -15.76 -3.49
C ASN A 108 -3.64 -15.92 -3.21
N PRO A 109 -4.53 -15.70 -4.20
CA PRO A 109 -5.97 -15.55 -3.99
C PRO A 109 -6.66 -16.79 -3.39
N ASP A 110 -6.10 -17.98 -3.60
CA ASP A 110 -6.70 -19.25 -3.15
C ASP A 110 -6.28 -19.67 -1.73
N THR A 111 -5.39 -18.90 -1.08
CA THR A 111 -4.71 -19.35 0.15
C THR A 111 -5.48 -18.96 1.42
N ILE A 112 -6.06 -17.76 1.44
CA ILE A 112 -6.82 -17.22 2.56
C ILE A 112 -8.12 -16.65 2.00
N ALA A 113 -9.25 -16.89 2.67
CA ALA A 113 -10.58 -16.62 2.14
C ALA A 113 -10.89 -15.14 1.85
N SER A 114 -10.18 -14.19 2.46
CA SER A 114 -10.39 -12.76 2.25
C SER A 114 -9.15 -11.93 2.56
N GLN A 115 -9.09 -10.73 1.98
CA GLN A 115 -8.10 -9.71 2.30
C GLN A 115 -8.08 -9.35 3.79
N ASP A 116 -9.25 -9.20 4.41
CA ASP A 116 -9.36 -8.92 5.85
C ASP A 116 -8.78 -10.08 6.68
N GLY A 117 -8.97 -11.32 6.23
CA GLY A 117 -8.35 -12.49 6.84
C GLY A 117 -6.82 -12.44 6.81
N VAL A 118 -6.24 -12.04 5.66
CA VAL A 118 -4.78 -11.84 5.52
C VAL A 118 -4.28 -10.75 6.47
N HIS A 119 -5.02 -9.63 6.56
CA HIS A 119 -4.66 -8.53 7.45
C HIS A 119 -4.71 -8.93 8.93
N CYS A 120 -5.78 -9.60 9.35
CA CYS A 120 -5.91 -10.14 10.71
C CYS A 120 -4.76 -11.10 11.06
N LEU A 121 -4.41 -12.01 10.15
CA LEU A 121 -3.29 -12.94 10.33
C LEU A 121 -1.95 -12.20 10.39
N THR A 122 -1.76 -11.19 9.55
CA THR A 122 -0.56 -10.34 9.55
C THR A 122 -0.41 -9.63 10.90
N CYS A 123 -1.47 -9.01 11.40
CA CYS A 123 -1.47 -8.37 12.72
C CYS A 123 -1.19 -9.38 13.84
N ALA A 124 -1.78 -10.58 13.78
CA ALA A 124 -1.49 -11.64 14.75
C ALA A 124 0.00 -12.05 14.74
N ILE A 125 0.60 -12.21 13.57
CA ILE A 125 2.05 -12.49 13.43
C ILE A 125 2.89 -11.35 14.02
N MET A 126 2.51 -10.09 13.77
CA MET A 126 3.22 -8.93 14.33
C MET A 126 3.11 -8.84 15.86
N LEU A 127 1.94 -9.15 16.42
CA LEU A 127 1.72 -9.22 17.86
C LEU A 127 2.50 -10.37 18.50
N LEU A 128 2.50 -11.57 17.91
CA LEU A 128 3.31 -12.70 18.38
C LEU A 128 4.79 -12.39 18.36
N ASN A 129 5.29 -11.75 17.29
CA ASN A 129 6.69 -11.35 17.20
C ASN A 129 7.05 -10.29 18.25
N THR A 130 6.11 -9.42 18.63
CA THR A 130 6.30 -8.43 19.69
C THR A 130 6.30 -9.09 21.07
N ASP A 131 5.40 -10.03 21.32
CA ASP A 131 5.25 -10.76 22.59
C ASP A 131 6.43 -11.69 22.87
N LEU A 132 6.91 -12.43 21.84
CA LEU A 132 8.05 -13.34 21.96
C LEU A 132 9.38 -12.60 22.19
N HIS A 133 9.51 -11.36 21.69
CA HIS A 133 10.74 -10.58 21.77
C HIS A 133 10.69 -9.39 22.74
N GLY A 134 9.58 -9.18 23.46
CA GLY A 134 9.42 -8.45 24.72
C GLY A 134 9.75 -6.95 24.78
N HIS A 135 10.67 -6.44 23.96
CA HIS A 135 11.01 -5.01 23.87
C HIS A 135 11.95 -4.80 22.67
N VAL A 136 11.40 -4.82 21.47
CA VAL A 136 12.12 -4.31 20.30
C VAL A 136 11.31 -3.15 19.77
N SER A 137 11.67 -1.94 20.21
CA SER A 137 11.51 -0.75 19.37
C SER A 137 11.86 -1.19 17.97
N VAL A 138 10.90 -1.07 17.07
CA VAL A 138 10.92 -1.66 15.74
C VAL A 138 12.07 -1.04 14.95
N ASP A 139 13.28 -1.53 15.19
CA ASP A 139 14.49 -1.22 14.47
C ASP A 139 14.76 -2.43 13.58
N LEU A 140 14.00 -2.43 12.49
CA LEU A 140 14.30 -3.16 11.26
C LEU A 140 14.87 -2.16 10.26
#